data_AF-A0A2H0BH70-F1
#
_entry.id   AF-A0A2H0BH70-F1
#
_cell.length_a   1.000
_cell.length_b   1.000
_cell.length_c   1.000
_cell.angle_alpha   90.00
_cell.angle_beta   90.00
_cell.angle_gamma   90.00
#
_symmetry.space_group_name_H-M   'P 1'
#
loop_
_entity.id
_entity.type
_entity.pdbx_description
1 polymer ?
#
loop_
_entity_poly.entity_id
_entity_poly.type
_entity_poly.pdbx_seq_one_letter_code
_entity_poly.pdbx_strand_id
1 'polypeptide(L)' 'LKVPPEDMGLVIGKGGTTIKAIRNLIRVRATLEKRGASVILQTD' A
#
# COMPACT_ATOMS: atom_id res chain seq x y z
N LEU A 1 -4.21 2.28 6.69
CA LEU A 1 -5.34 1.63 5.98
C LEU A 1 -5.73 0.44 6.84
N LYS A 2 -7.00 0.36 7.23
CA LYS A 2 -7.54 -0.74 8.04
C LYS A 2 -8.09 -1.80 7.09
N VAL A 3 -7.58 -3.02 7.20
CA VAL A 3 -7.96 -4.13 6.31
C VAL A 3 -8.32 -5.33 7.17
N PRO A 4 -9.46 -5.99 6.89
CA PRO A 4 -9.80 -7.26 7.52
C PRO A 4 -8.67 -8.29 7.33
N PRO A 5 -8.39 -9.14 8.33
CA PRO A 5 -7.33 -10.15 8.23
C PRO A 5 -7.50 -11.09 7.03
N GLU A 6 -8.73 -11.44 6.66
CA GLU A 6 -9.04 -12.27 5.48
C GLU A 6 -8.58 -11.65 4.16
N ASP A 7 -8.62 -10.32 4.04
CA ASP A 7 -8.30 -9.60 2.80
C ASP A 7 -6.82 -9.17 2.75
N MET A 8 -6.08 -9.34 3.85
CA MET A 8 -4.65 -8.99 3.92
C MET A 8 -3.84 -9.68 2.81
N GLY A 9 -4.14 -10.96 2.54
CA GLY A 9 -3.47 -11.72 1.49
C GLY A 9 -3.69 -11.15 0.09
N LEU A 10 -4.88 -10.61 -0.18
CA LEU A 10 -5.23 -9.96 -1.44
C LEU A 10 -4.51 -8.62 -1.60
N VAL A 11 -4.46 -7.82 -0.54
CA VAL A 11 -3.79 -6.52 -0.52
C VAL A 11 -2.27 -6.65 -0.68
N ILE A 12 -1.66 -7.63 -0.03
CA ILE A 12 -0.22 -7.92 -0.21
C ILE A 12 0.01 -8.48 -1.63
N GLY A 13 -0.87 -9.39 -2.07
CA GLY A 13 -0.71 -10.14 -3.31
C GLY A 13 0.40 -11.19 -3.23
N LYS A 14 0.47 -12.09 -4.22
CA LYS A 14 1.51 -13.13 -4.26
C LYS A 14 2.91 -12.49 -4.21
N GLY A 15 3.71 -12.85 -3.20
CA GLY A 15 5.07 -12.32 -3.00
C GLY A 15 5.16 -10.81 -2.74
N GLY A 16 4.07 -10.16 -2.33
CA GLY A 16 4.04 -8.71 -2.11
C GLY A 16 3.97 -7.87 -3.38
N THR A 17 3.58 -8.46 -4.52
CA THR A 17 3.56 -7.77 -5.82
C THR A 17 2.56 -6.60 -5.83
N THR A 18 1.36 -6.83 -5.30
CA THR A 18 0.28 -5.82 -5.25
C THR A 18 0.68 -4.63 -4.38
N ILE A 19 1.15 -4.89 -3.16
CA ILE A 19 1.54 -3.81 -2.24
C ILE A 19 2.76 -3.02 -2.75
N LYS A 20 3.69 -3.66 -3.47
CA LYS A 20 4.82 -2.97 -4.13
C LYS A 20 4.33 -2.02 -5.22
N ALA A 21 3.40 -2.46 -6.06
CA ALA A 21 2.81 -1.63 -7.10
C ALA A 21 2.09 -0.42 -6.49
N ILE A 22 1.26 -0.65 -5.46
CA ILE A 22 0.55 0.42 -4.75
C ILE A 22 1.54 1.44 -4.14
N ARG A 23 2.58 0.97 -3.46
CA ARG A 23 3.62 1.86 -2.89
C ARG A 23 4.32 2.69 -3.96
N ASN A 24 4.63 2.09 -5.11
CA ASN A 24 5.28 2.82 -6.21
C ASN A 24 4.35 3.90 -6.79
N LEU A 25 3.08 3.58 -7.03
CA LEU A 25 2.10 4.55 -7.52
C LEU A 25 1.94 5.73 -6.55
N ILE A 26 1.83 5.44 -5.26
CA ILE A 26 1.71 6.45 -4.21
C ILE A 26 2.98 7.28 -4.11
N ARG A 27 4.18 6.66 -4.20
CA ARG A 27 5.46 7.38 -4.21
C ARG A 27 5.56 8.33 -5.41
N VAL A 28 5.15 7.90 -6.61
CA VAL A 28 5.15 8.76 -7.81
C VAL A 28 4.24 9.97 -7.61
N ARG A 29 3.01 9.74 -7.14
CA ARG A 29 2.05 10.82 -6.81
C ARG A 29 2.59 11.76 -5.73
N ALA A 30 3.13 11.22 -4.65
CA ALA A 30 3.74 11.94 -3.54
C ALA A 30 4.89 12.85 -3.98
N THR A 31 5.77 12.37 -4.88
CA THR A 31 6.88 13.15 -5.43
C THR A 31 6.37 14.32 -6.28
N LEU A 32 5.34 14.11 -7.10
CA LEU A 32 4.74 15.18 -7.90
C LEU A 32 4.08 16.25 -7.04
N GLU A 33 3.40 15.84 -5.96
CA GLU A 33 2.72 16.76 -5.05
C GLU A 33 3.61 17.35 -3.95
N LYS A 34 4.92 17.01 -3.93
CA LYS A 34 5.88 17.36 -2.86
C LYS A 34 5.38 17.03 -1.45
N ARG A 35 4.55 15.99 -1.33
CA ARG A 35 3.96 15.53 -0.07
C ARG A 35 4.39 14.10 0.19
N GLY A 36 5.07 13.85 1.32
CA GLY A 36 5.44 12.50 1.71
C GLY A 36 4.21 11.68 2.09
N ALA A 37 4.00 10.53 1.44
CA ALA A 37 2.94 9.60 1.77
C ALA A 37 3.54 8.26 2.23
N SER A 38 3.26 7.88 3.47
CA SER A 38 3.67 6.60 4.07
C SER A 38 2.44 5.72 4.27
N VAL A 39 2.41 4.57 3.60
CA VAL A 39 1.28 3.63 3.69
C VAL A 39 1.61 2.53 4.69
N ILE A 40 0.92 2.57 5.83
CA ILE A 40 0.97 1.52 6.85
C ILE A 40 -0.34 0.74 6.81
N LEU A 41 -0.23 -0.57 6.67
CA LEU A 41 -1.34 -1.51 6.81
C LEU A 41 -1.48 -1.85 8.29
N GLN A 42 -2.68 -1.67 8.83
CA GLN A 42 -3.05 -2.14 10.16
C GLN A 42 -4.26 -3.07 9.99
N THR A 43 -4.24 -4.18 10.72
CA THR A 43 -5.43 -5.01 10.94
C THR A 43 -6.30 -4.32 11.98
N ASP A 44 -7.61 -4.38 11.79
CA ASP A 44 -8.57 -4.22 12.89
C ASP A 44 -8.59 -5.46 13.79
#